data_AF-A0A1E4HKU9-F1
#
_entry.id   AF-A0A1E4HKU9-F1
#
_cell.length_a   1.000
_cell.length_b   1.000
_cell.length_c   1.000
_cell.angle_alpha   90.00
_cell.angle_beta   90.00
_cell.angle_gamma   90.00
#
_symmetry.space_group_name_H-M   'P 1'
#
loop_
_entity.id
_entity.type
_entity.pdbx_description
1 polymer ?
#
loop_
_entity_poly.entity_id
_entity_poly.type
_entity_poly.pdbx_seq_one_letter_code
_entity_poly.pdbx_strand_id
1 'polypeptide(L)'
;MYLALAYGTLARPEAILGMHRSFADLDRRLLNQNPPGRRQTKKHRPTVPICDFLLPWLKQAGDGPLVQWRGREIASFKTAWRKMRAAAGLPPGTVPKVIRHTMATHLRASGVPEAEIQGFLGHKAYSGKTEVYARYRPDYLGQAAAAIDGYMTALRVSVVLESK
;
A
#
# COMPACT_ATOMS: atom_id res chain seq x y z
N MET A 1 3.41 -6.33 -8.92
CA MET A 1 2.68 -6.50 -7.64
C MET A 1 3.29 -5.74 -6.45
N TYR A 2 4.50 -6.06 -5.95
CA TYR A 2 5.05 -5.45 -4.72
C TYR A 2 4.98 -3.91 -4.71
N LEU A 3 5.43 -3.25 -5.78
CA LEU A 3 5.40 -1.79 -5.87
C LEU A 3 3.97 -1.24 -5.86
N ALA A 4 3.04 -1.86 -6.60
CA ALA A 4 1.64 -1.45 -6.60
C ALA A 4 1.03 -1.50 -5.18
N LEU A 5 1.31 -2.56 -4.41
CA LEU A 5 0.92 -2.64 -3.01
C LEU A 5 1.60 -1.56 -2.16
N ALA A 6 2.89 -1.32 -2.35
CA ALA A 6 3.64 -0.30 -1.59
C ALA A 6 3.06 1.10 -1.78
N TYR A 7 2.75 1.48 -3.02
CA TYR A 7 2.12 2.76 -3.35
C TYR A 7 0.66 2.83 -2.92
N GLY A 8 -0.09 1.74 -3.07
CA GLY A 8 -1.56 1.75 -2.88
C GLY A 8 -2.03 1.52 -1.45
N THR A 9 -1.14 1.08 -0.57
CA THR A 9 -1.50 0.75 0.82
C THR A 9 -0.61 1.43 1.84
N LEU A 10 0.48 2.04 1.38
CA LEU A 10 1.57 2.59 2.20
C LEU A 10 2.14 1.56 3.19
N ALA A 11 1.88 0.27 3.02
CA ALA A 11 2.20 -0.75 4.01
C ALA A 11 3.71 -0.88 4.27
N ARG A 12 4.06 -1.43 5.44
CA ARG A 12 5.45 -1.78 5.74
C ARG A 12 5.90 -2.96 4.85
N PRO A 13 7.17 -3.05 4.44
CA PRO A 13 7.67 -4.13 3.59
C PRO A 13 7.27 -5.54 4.05
N GLU A 14 7.35 -5.82 5.35
CA GLU A 14 7.00 -7.13 5.93
C GLU A 14 5.50 -7.39 5.98
N ALA A 15 4.68 -6.33 5.93
CA ALA A 15 3.24 -6.48 5.76
C ALA A 15 2.92 -6.86 4.31
N ILE A 16 3.50 -6.15 3.33
CA ILE A 16 3.32 -6.39 1.89
C ILE A 16 3.68 -7.82 1.51
N LEU A 17 4.82 -8.32 1.97
CA LEU A 17 5.29 -9.67 1.65
C LEU A 17 4.38 -10.78 2.18
N GLY A 18 3.66 -10.52 3.27
CA GLY A 18 2.73 -11.49 3.87
C GLY A 18 1.27 -11.30 3.46
N MET A 19 0.97 -10.47 2.45
CA MET A 19 -0.41 -10.28 1.99
C MET A 19 -0.83 -11.39 1.02
N HIS A 20 -2.03 -11.93 1.24
CA HIS A 20 -2.65 -12.90 0.36
C HIS A 20 -3.83 -12.29 -0.39
N ARG A 21 -4.18 -12.89 -1.54
CA ARG A 21 -5.33 -12.48 -2.34
C ARG A 21 -6.64 -12.52 -1.53
N SER A 22 -6.79 -13.48 -0.63
CA SER A 22 -7.93 -13.61 0.28
C SER A 22 -8.08 -12.47 1.28
N PHE A 23 -7.09 -11.59 1.42
CA PHE A 23 -7.17 -10.42 2.30
C PHE A 23 -7.89 -9.25 1.63
N ALA A 24 -8.09 -9.31 0.31
CA ALA A 24 -8.79 -8.31 -0.48
C ALA A 24 -10.25 -8.71 -0.67
N ASP A 25 -11.14 -7.92 -0.07
CA ASP A 25 -12.57 -7.90 -0.36
C ASP A 25 -12.80 -6.96 -1.54
N LEU A 26 -12.96 -7.52 -2.74
CA LEU A 26 -13.10 -6.72 -3.96
C LEU A 26 -14.49 -6.08 -4.09
N ASP A 27 -15.51 -6.67 -3.45
CA ASP A 27 -16.89 -6.17 -3.51
C ASP A 27 -17.02 -4.91 -2.66
N ARG A 28 -16.43 -4.93 -1.45
CA ARG A 28 -16.38 -3.76 -0.55
C ARG A 28 -15.19 -2.85 -0.83
N ARG A 29 -14.31 -3.24 -1.76
CA ARG A 29 -13.04 -2.57 -2.10
C ARG A 29 -12.15 -2.31 -0.89
N LEU A 30 -11.98 -3.32 -0.02
CA LEU A 30 -11.16 -3.23 1.19
C LEU A 30 -10.01 -4.24 1.17
N LEU A 31 -8.84 -3.81 1.63
CA LEU A 31 -7.68 -4.68 1.81
C LEU A 31 -7.27 -4.71 3.28
N ASN A 32 -7.48 -5.86 3.94
CA ASN A 32 -7.05 -6.08 5.31
C ASN A 32 -5.59 -6.51 5.36
N GLN A 33 -4.70 -5.62 5.78
CA GLN A 33 -3.26 -5.89 5.81
C GLN A 33 -2.83 -6.82 6.96
N ASN A 34 -3.74 -7.16 7.88
CA ASN A 34 -3.46 -8.03 9.02
C ASN A 34 -3.92 -9.45 8.73
N PRO A 35 -3.01 -10.45 8.74
CA PRO A 35 -3.36 -11.84 8.54
C PRO A 35 -4.49 -12.32 9.45
N PRO A 36 -5.41 -13.18 8.96
CA PRO A 36 -6.41 -13.85 9.78
C PRO A 36 -5.77 -14.52 11.00
N GLY A 37 -6.41 -14.42 12.16
CA GLY A 37 -5.90 -14.98 13.42
C GLY A 37 -4.74 -14.22 14.06
N ARG A 38 -4.08 -13.29 13.36
CA ARG A 38 -3.01 -12.47 13.96
C ARG A 38 -3.59 -11.39 14.87
N ARG A 39 -3.24 -11.39 16.15
CA ARG A 39 -3.53 -10.26 17.05
C ARG A 39 -2.85 -8.98 16.56
N GLN A 40 -3.57 -7.86 16.56
CA GLN A 40 -2.97 -6.56 16.26
C GLN A 40 -1.90 -6.22 17.30
N THR A 41 -0.80 -5.64 16.84
CA THR A 41 0.33 -5.21 17.69
C THR A 41 0.51 -3.71 17.61
N LYS A 42 1.46 -3.14 18.38
CA LYS A 42 1.87 -1.73 18.25
C LYS A 42 2.26 -1.37 16.80
N LYS A 43 2.83 -2.30 16.05
CA LYS A 43 3.04 -2.19 14.59
C LYS A 43 1.75 -2.58 13.87
N HIS A 44 0.73 -1.75 14.02
CA HIS A 44 -0.62 -2.00 13.52
C HIS A 44 -0.62 -2.15 11.99
N ARG A 45 -1.40 -3.11 11.49
CA ARG A 45 -1.61 -3.39 10.07
C ARG A 45 -3.07 -3.08 9.74
N PRO A 46 -3.37 -1.91 9.14
CA PRO A 46 -4.74 -1.45 9.01
C PRO A 46 -5.50 -2.19 7.91
N THR A 47 -6.83 -2.05 7.91
CA THR A 47 -7.64 -2.26 6.70
C THR A 47 -7.73 -0.93 5.97
N VAL A 48 -7.46 -0.91 4.68
CA VAL A 48 -7.44 0.30 3.84
C VAL A 48 -8.33 0.11 2.61
N PRO A 49 -8.88 1.18 2.02
CA PRO A 49 -9.57 1.09 0.74
C PRO A 49 -8.58 0.64 -0.35
N ILE A 50 -9.07 -0.15 -1.30
CA ILE A 50 -8.36 -0.51 -2.52
C ILE A 50 -8.45 0.67 -3.47
N CYS A 51 -7.33 1.37 -3.68
CA CYS A 51 -7.23 2.45 -4.66
C CYS A 51 -7.55 1.93 -6.08
N ASP A 52 -8.11 2.78 -6.92
CA ASP A 52 -8.56 2.40 -8.26
C ASP A 52 -7.41 1.86 -9.12
N PHE A 53 -6.22 2.46 -9.05
CA PHE A 53 -5.05 1.98 -9.78
C PHE A 53 -4.59 0.58 -9.33
N LEU A 54 -4.85 0.21 -8.07
CA LEU A 54 -4.46 -1.08 -7.49
C LEU A 54 -5.46 -2.18 -7.83
N LEU A 55 -6.74 -1.84 -8.01
CA LEU A 55 -7.82 -2.79 -8.21
C LEU A 55 -7.59 -3.77 -9.38
N PRO A 56 -7.14 -3.35 -10.59
CA PRO A 56 -6.85 -4.28 -11.68
C PRO A 56 -5.80 -5.33 -11.33
N TRP A 57 -4.77 -4.95 -10.57
CA TRP A 57 -3.72 -5.88 -10.13
C TRP A 57 -4.28 -6.96 -9.21
N LEU A 58 -5.19 -6.59 -8.30
CA LEU A 58 -5.82 -7.54 -7.37
C LEU A 58 -6.86 -8.43 -8.07
N LYS A 59 -7.58 -7.90 -9.08
CA LYS A 59 -8.50 -8.69 -9.90
C LYS A 59 -7.78 -9.77 -10.71
N GLN A 60 -6.60 -9.47 -11.23
CA GLN A 60 -5.80 -10.40 -12.03
C GLN A 60 -4.95 -11.37 -11.18
N ALA A 61 -4.76 -11.07 -9.90
CA ALA A 61 -4.00 -11.94 -9.02
C ALA A 61 -4.79 -13.23 -8.72
N GLY A 62 -4.12 -14.37 -8.92
CA GLY A 62 -4.63 -15.67 -8.50
C GLY A 62 -4.63 -15.84 -6.98
N ASP A 63 -5.14 -16.98 -6.54
CA ASP A 63 -5.18 -17.32 -5.12
C ASP A 63 -3.77 -17.44 -4.52
N GLY A 64 -3.67 -17.25 -3.20
CA GLY A 64 -2.42 -17.34 -2.46
C GLY A 64 -1.72 -15.98 -2.24
N PRO A 65 -0.38 -15.98 -2.07
CA PRO A 65 0.38 -14.77 -1.77
C PRO A 65 0.35 -13.78 -2.95
N LEU A 66 0.05 -12.51 -2.67
CA LEU A 66 0.06 -11.46 -3.71
C LEU A 66 1.48 -11.25 -4.24
N VAL A 67 2.47 -11.19 -3.35
CA VAL A 67 3.88 -11.11 -3.73
C VAL A 67 4.47 -12.50 -3.67
N GLN A 68 4.74 -13.07 -4.83
CA GLN A 68 5.19 -14.45 -4.96
C GLN A 68 6.27 -14.66 -6.02
N TRP A 69 6.96 -15.79 -5.92
CA TRP A 69 7.80 -16.36 -6.96
C TRP A 69 7.34 -17.79 -7.22
N ARG A 70 6.89 -18.09 -8.45
CA ARG A 70 6.39 -19.42 -8.85
C ARG A 70 5.34 -20.00 -7.89
N GLY A 71 4.30 -19.24 -7.56
CA GLY A 71 3.22 -19.73 -6.68
C GLY A 71 3.52 -19.62 -5.17
N ARG A 72 4.75 -19.29 -4.77
CA ARG A 72 5.19 -19.34 -3.37
C ARG A 72 5.50 -17.97 -2.82
N GLU A 73 5.21 -17.77 -1.54
CA GLU A 73 5.61 -16.57 -0.81
C GLU A 73 7.12 -16.35 -0.88
N ILE A 74 7.54 -15.09 -0.84
CA ILE A 74 8.96 -14.74 -0.77
C ILE A 74 9.29 -14.13 0.58
N ALA A 75 10.36 -14.62 1.22
CA ALA A 75 10.82 -14.07 2.49
C ALA A 75 11.48 -12.68 2.34
N SER A 76 11.96 -12.33 1.14
CA SER A 76 12.73 -11.11 0.93
C SER A 76 12.56 -10.52 -0.47
N PHE A 77 12.38 -9.21 -0.53
CA PHE A 77 12.34 -8.42 -1.77
C PHE A 77 13.68 -7.74 -2.12
N LYS A 78 14.72 -7.94 -1.30
CA LYS A 78 15.98 -7.17 -1.39
C LYS A 78 16.69 -7.34 -2.75
N THR A 79 16.72 -8.56 -3.29
CA THR A 79 17.38 -8.85 -4.57
C THR A 79 16.69 -8.18 -5.74
N ALA A 80 15.36 -8.28 -5.81
CA ALA A 80 14.56 -7.62 -6.84
C ALA A 80 14.71 -6.09 -6.74
N TRP A 81 14.63 -5.55 -5.53
CA TRP A 81 14.82 -4.13 -5.28
C TRP A 81 16.19 -3.62 -5.76
N ARG A 82 17.28 -4.30 -5.42
CA ARG A 82 18.64 -3.91 -5.85
C ARG A 82 18.73 -3.82 -7.38
N LYS A 83 18.15 -4.78 -8.10
CA LYS A 83 18.12 -4.79 -9.57
C LYS A 83 17.30 -3.61 -10.12
N MET A 84 16.08 -3.41 -9.63
CA MET A 84 15.23 -2.30 -10.07
C MET A 84 15.87 -0.94 -9.78
N ARG A 85 16.44 -0.78 -8.59
CA ARG A 85 17.14 0.44 -8.17
C ARG A 85 18.32 0.75 -9.08
N ALA A 86 19.15 -0.25 -9.39
CA ALA A 86 20.28 -0.08 -10.31
C ALA A 86 19.80 0.29 -11.72
N ALA A 87 18.76 -0.38 -12.22
CA ALA A 87 18.17 -0.06 -13.53
C ALA A 87 17.58 1.36 -13.57
N ALA A 88 17.07 1.86 -12.45
CA ALA A 88 16.54 3.22 -12.33
C ALA A 88 17.61 4.29 -12.03
N GLY A 89 18.91 3.94 -12.01
CA GLY A 89 19.99 4.88 -11.70
C GLY A 89 19.95 5.45 -10.28
N LEU A 90 19.24 4.79 -9.36
CA LEU A 90 19.02 5.30 -8.00
C LEU A 90 20.20 4.97 -7.07
N PRO A 91 20.55 5.85 -6.12
CA PRO A 91 21.66 5.63 -5.18
C PRO A 91 21.55 4.32 -4.37
N PRO A 92 22.67 3.68 -3.98
CA PRO A 92 22.64 2.45 -3.19
C PRO A 92 21.92 2.55 -1.83
N GLY A 93 21.77 3.76 -1.29
CA GLY A 93 21.02 4.02 -0.05
C GLY A 93 19.49 3.99 -0.20
N THR A 94 18.96 4.00 -1.43
CA THR A 94 17.51 3.98 -1.67
C THR A 94 16.97 2.59 -1.34
N VAL A 95 16.09 2.50 -0.34
CA VAL A 95 15.48 1.25 0.16
C VAL A 95 13.97 1.24 -0.08
N PRO A 96 13.29 0.06 -0.12
CA PRO A 96 11.86 0.00 -0.43
C PRO A 96 10.98 0.88 0.48
N LYS A 97 11.38 1.05 1.74
CA LYS A 97 10.69 1.88 2.73
C LYS A 97 10.57 3.35 2.30
N VAL A 98 11.45 3.83 1.41
CA VAL A 98 11.39 5.21 0.90
C VAL A 98 10.05 5.50 0.24
N ILE A 99 9.45 4.54 -0.47
CA ILE A 99 8.11 4.71 -1.10
C ILE A 99 7.07 5.16 -0.07
N ARG A 100 7.04 4.50 1.09
CA ARG A 100 6.12 4.85 2.18
C ARG A 100 6.35 6.27 2.71
N HIS A 101 7.61 6.69 2.81
CA HIS A 101 7.95 8.05 3.24
C HIS A 101 7.57 9.09 2.18
N THR A 102 7.92 8.84 0.92
CA THR A 102 7.56 9.69 -0.22
C THR A 102 6.05 9.88 -0.32
N MET A 103 5.27 8.79 -0.27
CA MET A 103 3.81 8.89 -0.34
C MET A 103 3.24 9.62 0.87
N ALA A 104 3.73 9.36 2.09
CA ALA A 104 3.26 10.09 3.26
C ALA A 104 3.56 11.60 3.17
N THR A 105 4.70 12.00 2.62
CA THR A 105 5.03 13.40 2.36
C THR A 105 4.14 13.98 1.26
N HIS A 106 3.92 13.24 0.17
CA HIS A 106 3.05 13.67 -0.92
C HIS A 106 1.62 13.91 -0.44
N LEU A 107 1.02 12.97 0.32
CA LEU A 107 -0.33 13.13 0.85
C LEU A 107 -0.46 14.37 1.75
N ARG A 108 0.55 14.67 2.57
CA ARG A 108 0.57 15.91 3.35
C ARG A 108 0.62 17.16 2.47
N ALA A 109 1.49 17.15 1.46
CA ALA A 109 1.60 18.27 0.52
C ALA A 109 0.30 18.48 -0.28
N SER A 110 -0.46 17.42 -0.53
CA SER A 110 -1.77 17.45 -1.19
C SER A 110 -2.94 17.84 -0.27
N GLY A 111 -2.68 18.18 1.00
CA GLY A 111 -3.72 18.62 1.93
C GLY A 111 -4.61 17.52 2.51
N VAL A 112 -4.22 16.25 2.35
CA VAL A 112 -5.00 15.12 2.91
C VAL A 112 -5.02 15.23 4.44
N PRO A 113 -6.19 15.04 5.10
CA PRO A 113 -6.28 15.11 6.55
C PRO A 113 -5.32 14.14 7.24
N GLU A 114 -4.57 14.61 8.25
CA GLU A 114 -3.54 13.80 8.93
C GLU A 114 -4.12 12.49 9.50
N ALA A 115 -5.38 12.49 9.95
CA ALA A 115 -6.08 11.29 10.41
C ALA A 115 -6.16 10.18 9.35
N GLU A 116 -6.37 10.55 8.08
CA GLU A 116 -6.41 9.59 6.97
C GLU A 116 -5.01 9.03 6.66
N ILE A 117 -4.02 9.92 6.64
CA ILE A 117 -2.61 9.56 6.44
C ILE A 117 -2.17 8.58 7.53
N GLN A 118 -2.46 8.88 8.80
CA GLN A 118 -2.17 8.00 9.93
C GLN A 118 -2.94 6.68 9.83
N GLY A 119 -4.18 6.69 9.34
CA GLY A 119 -4.98 5.50 9.06
C GLY A 119 -4.30 4.54 8.07
N PHE A 120 -3.89 5.04 6.90
CA PHE A 120 -3.11 4.27 5.92
C PHE A 120 -1.77 3.79 6.49
N LEU A 121 -1.09 4.63 7.28
CA LEU A 121 0.17 4.28 7.92
C LEU A 121 0.00 3.24 9.04
N GLY A 122 -1.23 2.94 9.47
CA GLY A 122 -1.47 2.06 10.61
C GLY A 122 -0.90 2.64 11.89
N HIS A 123 -1.08 3.94 12.06
CA HIS A 123 -0.83 4.66 13.29
C HIS A 123 -2.18 5.03 13.91
N LYS A 124 -2.20 5.31 15.21
CA LYS A 124 -3.43 5.72 15.88
C LYS A 124 -3.80 7.14 15.44
N ALA A 125 -4.86 7.26 14.63
CA ALA A 125 -5.42 8.55 14.23
C ALA A 125 -6.24 9.21 15.35
N TYR A 126 -6.84 8.40 16.22
CA TYR A 126 -7.68 8.85 17.34
C TYR A 126 -7.40 8.02 18.60
N SER A 127 -7.59 8.61 19.77
CA SER A 127 -7.65 7.91 21.06
C SER A 127 -9.11 7.57 21.42
N GLY A 128 -9.36 6.44 22.09
CA GLY A 128 -10.67 6.09 22.64
C GLY A 128 -11.62 5.31 21.71
N LYS A 129 -12.94 5.41 21.94
CA LYS A 129 -13.99 4.57 21.31
C LYS A 129 -14.16 4.81 19.80
N THR A 130 -13.72 5.95 19.28
CA THR A 130 -13.77 6.31 17.84
C THR A 130 -12.90 5.41 16.97
N GLU A 131 -11.79 4.87 17.52
CA GLU A 131 -10.89 3.91 16.84
C GLU A 131 -11.62 2.60 16.46
N VAL A 132 -12.62 2.19 17.25
CA VAL A 132 -13.36 0.94 17.05
C VAL A 132 -14.32 1.04 15.87
N TYR A 133 -15.01 2.18 15.70
CA TYR A 133 -15.97 2.38 14.61
C TYR A 133 -15.28 2.70 13.27
N ALA A 134 -14.17 3.44 13.29
CA ALA A 134 -13.36 3.75 12.10
C ALA A 134 -12.86 2.49 11.36
N ARG A 135 -12.66 1.37 12.10
CA ARG A 135 -12.28 0.07 11.53
C ARG A 135 -13.33 -0.54 10.62
N TYR A 136 -14.61 -0.25 10.85
CA TYR A 136 -15.74 -0.88 10.14
C TYR A 136 -16.29 -0.04 8.98
N ARG A 137 -15.85 1.22 8.86
CA ARG A 137 -16.09 2.09 7.71
C ARG A 137 -14.86 2.95 7.42
N PRO A 138 -13.91 2.45 6.61
CA PRO A 138 -12.76 3.23 6.16
C PRO A 138 -13.14 4.30 5.13
N ASP A 139 -14.43 4.60 4.97
CA ASP A 139 -14.97 5.70 4.16
C ASP A 139 -14.27 7.03 4.47
N TYR A 140 -13.79 7.21 5.71
CA TYR A 140 -13.00 8.38 6.09
C TYR A 140 -11.64 8.44 5.39
N LEU A 141 -11.12 7.37 4.79
CA LEU A 141 -9.83 7.31 4.07
C LEU A 141 -9.93 7.70 2.58
N GLY A 142 -11.07 8.25 2.17
CA GLY A 142 -11.38 8.54 0.77
C GLY A 142 -10.45 9.59 0.15
N GLN A 143 -10.06 10.64 0.89
CA GLN A 143 -9.19 11.69 0.34
C GLN A 143 -7.77 11.17 0.14
N ALA A 144 -7.27 10.38 1.10
CA ALA A 144 -5.99 9.72 0.97
C ALA A 144 -5.96 8.75 -0.23
N ALA A 145 -7.01 7.94 -0.40
CA ALA A 145 -7.12 7.04 -1.56
C ALA A 145 -7.15 7.81 -2.89
N ALA A 146 -7.98 8.86 -2.98
CA ALA A 146 -8.07 9.70 -4.17
C ALA A 146 -6.74 10.39 -4.50
N ALA A 147 -6.01 10.88 -3.51
CA ALA A 147 -4.70 11.49 -3.71
C ALA A 147 -3.64 10.47 -4.17
N ILE A 148 -3.68 9.23 -3.67
CA ILE A 148 -2.83 8.14 -4.18
C ILE A 148 -3.16 7.85 -5.65
N ASP A 149 -4.44 7.74 -6.01
CA ASP A 149 -4.85 7.53 -7.41
C ASP A 149 -4.44 8.69 -8.32
N GLY A 150 -4.54 9.93 -7.84
CA GLY A 150 -4.04 11.12 -8.53
C GLY A 150 -2.54 11.07 -8.78
N TYR A 151 -1.75 10.72 -7.76
CA TYR A 151 -0.30 10.54 -7.88
C TYR A 151 0.06 9.49 -8.93
N MET A 152 -0.61 8.33 -8.88
CA MET A 152 -0.35 7.21 -9.79
C MET A 152 -0.78 7.53 -11.23
N THR A 153 -1.84 8.32 -11.41
CA THR A 153 -2.29 8.80 -12.71
C THR A 153 -1.25 9.75 -13.32
N ALA A 154 -0.77 10.73 -12.55
CA ALA A 154 0.28 11.64 -13.00
C ALA A 154 1.57 10.89 -13.40
N LEU A 155 2.00 9.94 -12.57
CA LEU A 155 3.17 9.10 -12.86
C LEU A 155 3.01 8.31 -14.17
N ARG A 156 1.83 7.73 -14.41
CA ARG A 156 1.55 6.99 -15.65
C ARG A 156 1.64 7.90 -16.88
N VAL A 157 1.13 9.13 -16.80
CA VAL A 157 1.22 10.11 -17.89
C VAL A 157 2.67 10.45 -18.19
N SER A 158 3.49 10.73 -17.17
CA SER A 158 4.92 11.04 -17.36
C SER A 158 5.68 9.92 -18.07
N VAL A 159 5.46 8.66 -17.67
CA VAL A 159 6.13 7.51 -18.30
C VAL A 159 5.75 7.35 -19.78
N VAL A 160 4.48 7.60 -20.14
CA VAL A 160 4.02 7.53 -21.54
C VAL A 160 4.62 8.65 -22.39
N LEU A 161 4.83 9.84 -21.82
CA LEU A 161 5.42 10.97 -22.53
C LEU A 161 6.93 10.80 -22.74
N GLU A 162 7.65 10.21 -21.78
CA GLU A 162 9.10 9.94 -21.90
C GLU A 162 9.43 8.72 -22.80
N SER A 163 8.43 7.92 -23.17
CA SER A 163 8.59 6.75 -24.06
C SER A 163 8.31 7.05 -25.54
N LYS A 164 8.06 8.31 -25.90
CA LYS A 164 7.92 8.80 -27.28
C LYS A 164 9.16 9.58 -27.68
#